data_AF-A0A9J7A3B3-F1
#
_entry.id   AF-A0A9J7A3B3-F1
#
_cell.length_a   1.000
_cell.length_b   1.000
_cell.length_c   1.000
_cell.angle_alpha   90.00
_cell.angle_beta   90.00
_cell.angle_gamma   90.00
#
_symmetry.space_group_name_H-M   'P 1'
#
loop_
_entity.id
_entity.type
_entity.pdbx_description
1 polymer ?
#
loop_
_entity_poly.entity_id
_entity_poly.type
_entity_poly.pdbx_seq_one_letter_code
_entity_poly.pdbx_strand_id
1 'polypeptide(L)' 'MDVGSIVNQSLIGLHSSRAEIVKSAEQINQVAAGDTSQSIVEPLVNMQQSQQVFDSSAKVLETASETIGTLLDIKA' A
#
# COMPACT_ATOMS: atom_id res chain seq x y z
N MET A 1 13.15 -8.50 -16.76
CA MET A 1 12.11 -7.97 -15.85
C MET A 1 10.81 -8.02 -16.61
N ASP A 2 9.85 -8.84 -16.17
CA ASP A 2 8.56 -9.01 -16.85
C ASP A 2 7.53 -8.07 -16.21
N VAL A 3 6.75 -7.36 -17.01
CA VAL A 3 5.72 -6.43 -16.52
C VAL A 3 4.68 -7.20 -15.68
N GLY A 4 4.42 -8.47 -16.01
CA GLY A 4 3.57 -9.36 -15.20
C GLY A 4 4.08 -9.54 -13.77
N SER A 5 5.38 -9.75 -13.59
CA SER A 5 6.00 -9.87 -12.26
C SER A 5 5.94 -8.57 -11.44
N ILE A 6 6.06 -7.42 -12.09
CA ILE A 6 6.00 -6.09 -11.45
C ILE A 6 4.58 -5.76 -11.00
N VAL A 7 3.58 -6.05 -11.84
CA VAL A 7 2.15 -5.93 -11.51
C VAL A 7 1.80 -6.82 -10.33
N ASN A 8 2.24 -8.09 -10.35
CA ASN A 8 1.99 -9.01 -9.24
C ASN A 8 2.64 -8.53 -7.94
N GLN A 9 3.89 -8.05 -7.99
CA GLN A 9 4.57 -7.50 -6.82
C GLN A 9 3.87 -6.25 -6.27
N SER A 10 3.33 -5.42 -7.16
CA SER A 10 2.56 -4.22 -6.79
C SER A 10 1.25 -4.61 -6.10
N LEU A 11 0.54 -5.62 -6.60
CA LEU A 11 -0.66 -6.14 -5.95
C LEU A 11 -0.36 -6.72 -4.56
N ILE A 12 0.75 -7.44 -4.41
CA ILE A 12 1.20 -7.95 -3.10
C ILE A 12 1.47 -6.79 -2.14
N GLY A 13 2.17 -5.75 -2.59
CA GLY A 13 2.46 -4.55 -1.79
C GLY A 13 1.20 -3.78 -1.40
N LEU A 14 0.23 -3.67 -2.29
CA LEU A 14 -1.08 -3.05 -2.01
C LEU A 14 -1.89 -3.88 -1.00
N HIS A 15 -1.87 -5.20 -1.11
CA HIS A 15 -2.58 -6.08 -0.18
C HIS A 15 -1.94 -6.06 1.22
N SER A 16 -0.61 -6.15 1.31
CA SER A 16 0.10 -6.13 2.59
C SER A 16 -0.03 -4.79 3.30
N SER A 17 0.08 -3.68 2.56
CA SER A 17 -0.07 -2.33 3.14
C SER A 17 -1.50 -2.08 3.63
N ARG A 18 -2.53 -2.56 2.93
CA ARG A 18 -3.90 -2.49 3.43
C ARG A 18 -4.09 -3.23 4.75
N ALA A 19 -3.52 -4.44 4.88
CA ALA A 19 -3.62 -5.20 6.12
C ALA A 19 -2.96 -4.46 7.30
N GLU A 20 -1.77 -3.89 7.10
CA GLU A 20 -1.09 -3.12 8.15
C GLU A 20 -1.78 -1.78 8.46
N ILE A 21 -2.41 -1.12 7.48
CA ILE A 21 -3.22 0.09 7.72
C ILE A 21 -4.44 -0.25 8.59
N VAL A 22 -5.16 -1.33 8.29
CA VAL A 22 -6.33 -1.75 9.08
C VAL A 22 -5.92 -2.08 10.51
N LYS A 23 -4.86 -2.87 10.67
CA LYS A 23 -4.30 -3.21 11.98
C LYS A 23 -3.86 -1.97 12.77
N SER A 24 -3.18 -1.02 12.11
CA SER A 24 -2.77 0.24 12.76
C SER A 24 -3.98 1.08 13.16
N ALA A 25 -5.03 1.11 12.33
CA ALA A 25 -6.29 1.79 12.66
C ALA A 25 -7.01 1.14 13.86
N GLU A 26 -7.01 -0.19 13.95
CA GLU A 26 -7.53 -0.92 15.11
C GLU A 26 -6.73 -0.61 16.37
N GLN A 27 -5.40 -0.51 16.29
CA GLN A 27 -4.54 -0.13 17.41
C GLN A 27 -4.84 1.31 17.85
N ILE A 28 -4.99 2.27 16.92
CA ILE A 28 -5.37 3.65 17.23
C ILE A 28 -6.73 3.69 17.96
N ASN A 29 -7.70 2.92 17.49
CA ASN A 29 -9.03 2.86 18.12
C ASN A 29 -8.98 2.26 19.53
N GLN A 30 -8.12 1.26 19.77
CA GLN A 30 -7.92 0.68 21.10
C GLN A 30 -7.29 1.67 22.09
N VAL A 31 -6.31 2.46 21.64
CA VAL A 31 -5.76 3.53 22.48
C VAL A 31 -6.81 4.60 22.77
N ALA A 32 -7.61 4.98 21.77
CA ALA A 32 -8.72 5.91 21.93
C ALA A 32 -9.81 5.39 22.89
N ALA A 33 -10.00 4.07 22.97
CA ALA A 33 -10.98 3.42 23.84
C ALA A 33 -10.59 3.36 25.33
N GLY A 34 -9.43 3.89 25.71
CA GLY A 34 -9.07 4.12 27.12
C GLY A 34 -7.76 3.49 27.58
N ASP A 35 -7.05 2.73 26.72
CA ASP A 35 -5.71 2.23 27.04
C ASP A 35 -4.65 3.31 26.83
N THR A 36 -4.65 4.30 27.73
CA THR A 36 -3.78 5.49 27.66
C THR A 36 -2.30 5.16 27.92
N SER A 37 -1.99 3.91 28.27
CA SER A 37 -0.61 3.43 28.47
C SER A 37 0.12 3.14 27.15
N GLN A 38 -0.62 2.99 26.05
CA GLN A 38 -0.06 2.80 24.72
C GLN A 38 0.05 4.14 23.98
N SER A 39 1.23 4.42 23.42
CA SER A 39 1.46 5.63 22.63
C SER A 39 0.78 5.51 21.26
N ILE A 40 -0.02 6.51 20.88
CA ILE A 40 -0.65 6.61 19.55
C ILE A 40 0.39 6.87 18.45
N VAL A 41 1.60 7.35 18.81
CA VAL A 41 2.63 7.74 17.84
C VAL A 41 3.12 6.55 17.01
N GLU A 42 3.33 5.40 17.65
CA GLU A 42 3.83 4.20 16.96
C GLU A 42 2.85 3.66 15.90
N PRO A 43 1.55 3.42 16.20
CA PRO A 43 0.61 3.00 15.17
C PRO A 43 0.34 4.09 14.12
N LEU A 44 0.45 5.39 14.44
CA LEU A 44 0.37 6.45 13.42
C LEU A 44 1.55 6.43 12.44
N VAL A 45 2.78 6.24 12.95
CA VAL A 45 3.97 6.13 12.10
C VAL A 45 3.90 4.87 11.24
N ASN A 46 3.49 3.74 11.81
CA ASN A 46 3.30 2.49 11.06
C ASN A 46 2.22 2.62 9.98
N MET A 47 1.12 3.32 10.27
CA MET A 47 0.08 3.62 9.30
C MET A 47 0.62 4.50 8.17
N GLN A 48 1.36 5.55 8.48
CA GLN A 48 1.97 6.44 7.47
C GLN A 48 2.98 5.70 6.58
N GLN A 49 3.84 4.87 7.18
CA GLN A 49 4.80 4.06 6.43
C GLN A 49 4.08 3.08 5.50
N SER A 50 3.03 2.41 5.99
CA SER A 50 2.22 1.50 5.19
C SER A 50 1.50 2.24 4.04
N GLN A 51 1.04 3.46 4.28
CA GLN A 51 0.43 4.31 3.25
C GLN A 51 1.44 4.71 2.18
N GLN A 52 2.67 5.04 2.55
CA GLN A 52 3.73 5.33 1.59
C GLN A 52 4.06 4.11 0.70
N VAL A 53 4.05 2.90 1.28
CA VAL A 53 4.23 1.64 0.53
C VAL A 53 3.05 1.37 -0.40
N PHE A 54 1.82 1.66 0.05
CA PHE A 54 0.62 1.56 -0.77
C PHE A 54 0.72 2.49 -1.99
N ASP A 55 1.01 3.78 -1.77
CA ASP A 55 1.11 4.80 -2.82
C ASP A 55 2.22 4.47 -3.83
N SER A 56 3.37 4.00 -3.33
CA SER A 56 4.47 3.56 -4.19
C SER A 56 4.07 2.36 -5.05
N SER A 57 3.39 1.38 -4.46
CA SER A 57 2.90 0.20 -5.17
C SER A 57 1.83 0.56 -6.20
N ALA A 58 0.94 1.50 -5.86
CA ALA A 58 -0.07 2.03 -6.78
C ALA A 58 0.58 2.75 -7.97
N LYS A 59 1.63 3.55 -7.73
CA LYS A 59 2.36 4.25 -8.80
C LYS A 59 3.07 3.29 -9.75
N VAL A 60 3.68 2.23 -9.22
CA VAL A 60 4.31 1.18 -10.03
C VAL A 60 3.26 0.44 -10.88
N LEU A 61 2.12 0.09 -10.28
CA LEU A 61 1.02 -0.54 -11.00
C LEU A 61 0.48 0.35 -12.12
N GLU A 62 0.25 1.64 -11.84
CA GLU A 62 -0.20 2.63 -12.82
C GLU A 62 0.78 2.72 -14.00
N THR A 63 2.07 2.91 -13.71
CA THR A 63 3.10 3.03 -14.76
C THR A 63 3.20 1.75 -15.60
N ALA A 64 3.07 0.58 -14.97
CA ALA A 64 3.04 -0.71 -15.66
C ALA A 64 1.81 -0.83 -16.57
N SER A 65 0.63 -0.42 -16.10
CA SER A 65 -0.61 -0.38 -16.89
C SER A 65 -0.53 0.59 -18.06
N GLU A 66 0.01 1.79 -17.87
CA GLU A 66 0.26 2.76 -18.94
C GLU A 66 1.22 2.21 -19.99
N THR A 67 2.29 1.54 -19.55
CA THR A 67 3.26 0.91 -20.46
C THR A 67 2.61 -0.21 -21.28
N ILE A 68 1.75 -1.04 -20.67
CA ILE A 68 0.99 -2.06 -21.40
C ILE A 68 0.03 -1.39 -22.40
N GLY A 69 -0.68 -0.34 -21.98
CA GLY A 69 -1.59 0.41 -22.84
C GLY A 69 -0.90 0.98 -24.07
N THR A 70 0.23 1.66 -23.88
CA THR A 70 1.04 2.21 -24.98
C THR A 70 1.63 1.12 -25.90
N LEU A 71 2.06 -0.02 -25.36
CA LEU A 71 2.51 -1.16 -26.17
C LEU A 71 1.39 -1.79 -27.00
N LEU A 72 0.16 -1.81 -26.47
CA LEU A 72 -1.02 -2.27 -27.19
C LEU A 72 -1.39 -1.29 -28.31
N ASP A 73 -1.39 0.02 -28.03
CA ASP A 73 -1.69 1.07 -29.01
C ASP A 73 -0.70 1.07 -30.20
N ILE A 74 0.57 0.75 -29.98
CA ILE A 74 1.58 0.66 -31.05
C ILE A 74 1.40 -0.61 -31.90
N LYS A 75 0.84 -1.69 -31.33
CA LYS A 75 0.64 -2.97 -32.02
C LYS A 75 -0.70 -3.05 -32.77
N ALA A 76 -1.69 -2.25 -32.40
CA ALA A 76 -2.98 -2.14 -33.06
C ALA A 76 -2.87 -1.34 -34.38
#